data_AF-A0A9E5YJV8-F1
#
_entry.id   AF-A0A9E5YJV8-F1
#
_cell.length_a   1.000
_cell.length_b   1.000
_cell.length_c   1.000
_cell.angle_alpha   90.00
_cell.angle_beta   90.00
_cell.angle_gamma   90.00
#
_symmetry.space_group_name_H-M   'P 1'
#
loop_
_entity.id
_entity.type
_entity.pdbx_description
1 polymer ?
#
loop_
_entity_poly.entity_id
_entity_poly.type
_entity_poly.pdbx_seq_one_letter_code
_entity_poly.pdbx_strand_id
1 'polypeptide(L)' 'MTDREIAVKIKDYRRKHKLTQEQLARKFDIPTITISRWERGKNMSPIYKRFLREQGII' A
#
# COMPACT_ATOMS: atom_id res chain seq x y z
N MET A 1 -4.49 7.98 -11.62
CA MET A 1 -3.28 7.22 -11.23
C MET A 1 -3.39 5.79 -11.68
N THR A 2 -2.36 5.29 -12.33
CA THR A 2 -2.19 3.87 -12.69
C THR A 2 -1.83 3.04 -11.45
N ASP A 3 -1.99 1.72 -11.54
CA ASP A 3 -1.64 0.81 -10.45
C ASP A 3 -0.14 0.85 -10.12
N ARG A 4 0.72 1.13 -11.11
CA ARG A 4 2.16 1.34 -10.90
C ARG A 4 2.45 2.59 -10.09
N GLU A 5 1.78 3.70 -10.37
CA GLU A 5 1.96 4.96 -9.61
C GLU A 5 1.52 4.79 -8.16
N ILE A 6 0.43 4.05 -7.91
CA ILE A 6 -0.02 3.76 -6.55
C ILE A 6 0.98 2.87 -5.81
N ALA A 7 1.53 1.85 -6.48
CA ALA A 7 2.54 0.97 -5.91
C ALA A 7 3.78 1.76 -5.43
N VAL A 8 4.21 2.76 -6.21
CA VAL A 8 5.31 3.66 -5.83
C VAL A 8 4.95 4.46 -4.58
N LYS A 9 3.76 5.10 -4.55
CA LYS A 9 3.32 5.88 -3.37
C LYS A 9 3.26 5.05 -2.09
N ILE A 10 2.79 3.80 -2.16
CA ILE A 10 2.76 2.90 -0.99
C ILE A 10 4.17 2.63 -0.48
N LYS A 11 5.10 2.32 -1.38
CA LYS A 11 6.50 2.04 -1.03
C LYS A 11 7.20 3.27 -0.45
N ASP A 12 6.90 4.45 -0.98
CA ASP A 12 7.44 5.72 -0.50
C ASP A 12 6.92 6.06 0.90
N TYR A 13 5.61 5.92 1.12
CA TYR A 13 5.00 6.04 2.45
C TYR A 13 5.70 5.11 3.45
N ARG A 14 5.84 3.83 3.09
CA ARG A 14 6.49 2.84 3.94
C ARG A 14 7.91 3.24 4.33
N ARG A 15 8.71 3.67 3.34
CA ARG A 15 10.10 4.10 3.55
C ARG A 15 10.20 5.38 4.37
N LYS A 16 9.34 6.37 4.11
CA LYS A 16 9.26 7.63 4.86
C LYS A 16 8.99 7.38 6.35
N HIS A 17 8.15 6.38 6.65
CA HIS A 17 7.84 5.97 8.02
C HIS A 17 8.76 4.88 8.58
N LYS A 18 9.83 4.50 7.86
CA LYS A 18 10.80 3.46 8.25
C LYS A 18 10.15 2.11 8.61
N LEU A 19 9.08 1.74 7.90
CA LEU A 19 8.33 0.50 8.14
C LEU A 19 8.84 -0.64 7.25
N THR A 20 8.80 -1.88 7.76
CA THR A 20 8.83 -3.08 6.92
C THR A 20 7.47 -3.33 6.26
N GLN A 21 7.39 -4.25 5.30
CA GLN A 21 6.09 -4.61 4.69
C GLN A 21 5.16 -5.22 5.75
N GLU A 22 5.69 -6.02 6.67
CA GLU A 22 4.97 -6.62 7.79
C GLU A 22 4.46 -5.56 8.76
N GLN A 23 5.29 -4.57 9.10
CA GLN A 23 4.88 -3.48 10.00
C GLN A 23 3.79 -2.61 9.38
N LEU A 24 3.88 -2.33 8.07
CA LEU A 24 2.83 -1.62 7.35
C LEU A 24 1.53 -2.43 7.29
N ALA A 25 1.63 -3.74 7.02
CA ALA A 25 0.49 -4.64 7.02
C ALA A 25 -0.20 -4.70 8.39
N ARG A 26 0.56 -4.85 9.47
CA ARG A 26 0.04 -4.80 10.85
C ARG A 26 -0.63 -3.47 11.17
N LYS A 27 -0.06 -2.35 10.71
CA LYS A 27 -0.64 -1.02 10.90
C LYS A 27 -2.01 -0.88 10.21
N PHE A 28 -2.18 -1.51 9.06
CA PHE A 28 -3.42 -1.49 8.28
C PHE A 28 -4.35 -2.66 8.57
N ASP A 29 -3.98 -3.53 9.52
CA ASP A 29 -4.69 -4.77 9.83
C ASP A 29 -5.02 -5.62 8.59
N ILE A 30 -4.04 -5.77 7.70
CA ILE A 30 -4.16 -6.60 6.49
C ILE A 30 -3.00 -7.59 6.37
N PRO A 31 -3.18 -8.69 5.62
CA PRO A 31 -2.10 -9.64 5.38
C PRO A 31 -0.89 -9.00 4.70
N THR A 32 0.34 -9.33 5.13
CA THR A 32 1.59 -8.84 4.51
C THR A 32 1.65 -9.13 3.01
N ILE A 33 1.10 -10.26 2.56
CA ILE A 33 1.03 -10.62 1.14
C ILE A 33 0.25 -9.59 0.32
N THR A 34 -0.74 -8.93 0.92
CA THR A 34 -1.54 -7.87 0.29
C THR A 34 -0.67 -6.64 0.03
N ILE A 35 0.11 -6.19 1.02
CA ILE A 35 1.11 -5.11 0.86
C ILE A 35 2.13 -5.47 -0.24
N SER A 36 2.69 -6.68 -0.20
CA SER A 36 3.64 -7.15 -1.21
C SER A 36 3.06 -7.14 -2.64
N ARG A 37 1.77 -7.48 -2.81
CA ARG A 37 1.08 -7.42 -4.10
C ARG A 37 0.86 -5.99 -4.55
N TRP A 38 0.41 -5.11 -3.65
CA TRP A 38 0.19 -3.70 -3.95
C TRP A 38 1.48 -2.98 -4.35
N GLU A 39 2.60 -3.19 -3.64
CA GLU A 39 3.91 -2.62 -3.99
C GLU A 39 4.47 -3.14 -5.33
N ARG A 40 3.92 -4.24 -5.86
CA ARG A 40 4.24 -4.75 -7.21
C ARG A 40 3.23 -4.31 -8.27
N GLY A 41 2.25 -3.47 -7.91
CA GLY A 41 1.18 -3.01 -8.81
C GLY A 41 0.20 -4.12 -9.19
N LYS A 42 -0.05 -5.09 -8.30
CA LYS A 42 -0.98 -6.20 -8.51
C LYS A 42 -2.18 -6.10 -7.58
N ASN A 43 -3.34 -6.58 -8.04
CA ASN A 43 -4.58 -6.69 -7.26
C ASN A 43 -5.07 -5.36 -6.65
N MET A 44 -4.93 -4.26 -7.38
CA MET A 44 -5.39 -2.93 -6.97
C MET A 44 -6.89 -2.75 -7.25
N SER A 45 -7.73 -3.43 -6.48
CA SER A 45 -9.19 -3.25 -6.52
C SER A 45 -9.59 -1.82 -6.14
N PRO A 46 -10.70 -1.27 -6.68
CA PRO A 46 -11.23 0.03 -6.28
C PRO A 46 -11.41 0.21 -4.76
N ILE A 47 -11.77 -0.86 -4.04
CA ILE A 47 -11.93 -0.83 -2.58
C ILE A 47 -10.59 -0.49 -1.90
N TYR A 48 -9.48 -1.08 -2.36
CA TYR A 48 -8.17 -0.80 -1.81
C TYR A 48 -7.67 0.61 -2.16
N LYS A 49 -8.01 1.09 -3.36
CA LYS A 49 -7.70 2.49 -3.74
C LYS A 49 -8.42 3.48 -2.83
N ARG A 50 -9.68 3.19 -2.47
CA ARG A 50 -10.42 3.99 -1.49
C ARG A 50 -9.77 3.94 -0.11
N PHE A 51 -9.45 2.76 0.39
CA PHE A 51 -8.75 2.60 1.67
C PHE A 51 -7.45 3.41 1.72
N LEU A 52 -6.60 3.32 0.68
CA LEU A 52 -5.34 4.07 0.61
C LEU A 52 -5.53 5.59 0.59
N ARG A 53 -6.65 6.07 0.01
CA ARG A 53 -7.02 7.48 0.04
C ARG A 53 -7.44 7.92 1.44
N GLU A 54 -8.21 7.10 2.15
CA GLU A 54 -8.62 7.34 3.54
C GLU A 54 -7.40 7.36 4.48
N GLN A 55 -6.35 6.60 4.17
CA GLN A 55 -5.06 6.64 4.88
C GLN A 55 -4.13 7.80 4.45
N GLY A 56 -4.55 8.64 3.50
CA GLY A 56 -3.76 9.78 3.00
C GLY A 56 -2.51 9.40 2.21
N ILE A 57 -2.47 8.19 1.63
CA ILE A 57 -1.32 7.69 0.87
C ILE A 57 -1.39 8.12 -0.60
N ILE A 58 -2.58 8.08 -1.21
CA ILE A 58 -2.78 8.38 -2.64
C ILE A 58 -3.75 9.50 -2.92
#